data_AF-A0A9D4MPT8-F1
#
_entry.id   AF-A0A9D4MPT8-F1
#
_cell.length_a   1.000
_cell.length_b   1.000
_cell.length_c   1.000
_cell.angle_alpha   90.00
_cell.angle_beta   90.00
_cell.angle_gamma   90.00
#
_symmetry.space_group_name_H-M   'P 1'
#
loop_
_entity.id
_entity.type
_entity.pdbx_description
1 polymer ?
#
loop_
_entity_poly.entity_id
_entity_poly.type
_entity_poly.pdbx_seq_one_letter_code
_entity_poly.pdbx_strand_id
1 'polypeptide(L)'
;MTMVQNLTIAEGAKVEFTSTAQTALIEAGSYVHMTKPGNISLSHLTIQRGSEAIFTEKPGSALVLDLVKLSVKYEGLMWMNKGTINSANGVVESLGILNVDYMGHVEGSGPGMGGSSGSYGYGAAHGGHGGAPKPNVGGTPYDSVYMATHPGSGGGNGDGQGGRGGGYLHWIVGELLWVDGEITLEGEAGQSGNGGGGSGGGILIETMNFTGFGHIDCHGGEGRGDGGGGSGGRISIHVDFANKYIGRLNVVGGLGRGLLPSGAAGTVYIQENARGPQYADIKYDSLTGQEVITATSRRIEINNEDIDKHLYTNHAEPWLYTMLYEGEQTEYEFDEAMLEGHSNLLIEYPDNTLNGSQPWAVTVKIHLFEGDRTGVVRLRDRQRLYVEVIESVSNETIAPCSFRIDKGSEAFFPTTTNMRGSRTVLAGQITGVEDMMIRQGSILFLSTAINSFNGKSRICHGNNARKFHLPHSSDHGWRSG
;
A
#
# COMPACT_ATOMS: atom_id res chain seq x y z
N MET A 1 -10.64 -11.94 33.63
CA MET A 1 -11.73 -11.15 34.26
C MET A 1 -13.00 -12.00 34.29
N THR A 2 -13.80 -11.92 35.34
CA THR A 2 -15.03 -12.73 35.45
C THR A 2 -16.23 -11.83 35.68
N MET A 3 -17.32 -12.02 34.91
CA MET A 3 -18.55 -11.21 34.96
C MET A 3 -18.38 -9.73 34.61
N VAL A 4 -17.26 -9.34 34.00
CA VAL A 4 -17.06 -7.98 33.50
C VAL A 4 -17.66 -7.87 32.11
N GLN A 5 -18.73 -7.08 31.97
CA GLN A 5 -19.38 -6.80 30.69
C GLN A 5 -18.98 -5.44 30.11
N ASN A 6 -18.93 -4.41 30.95
CA ASN A 6 -18.54 -3.07 30.54
C ASN A 6 -17.25 -2.69 31.26
N LEU A 7 -16.22 -2.33 30.50
CA LEU A 7 -14.97 -1.82 31.02
C LEU A 7 -14.83 -0.36 30.61
N THR A 8 -14.72 0.51 31.61
CA THR A 8 -14.39 1.92 31.42
C THR A 8 -13.04 2.18 32.06
N ILE A 9 -12.08 2.60 31.25
CA ILE A 9 -10.79 3.09 31.71
C ILE A 9 -11.01 4.58 31.96
N ALA A 10 -11.13 4.92 33.23
CA ALA A 10 -11.52 6.26 33.66
C ALA A 10 -10.42 7.29 33.40
N GLU A 11 -10.78 8.57 33.38
CA GLU A 11 -9.83 9.67 33.17
C GLU A 11 -8.56 9.55 34.04
N GLY A 12 -7.40 9.63 33.40
CA GLY A 12 -6.08 9.49 34.04
C GLY A 12 -5.70 8.07 34.46
N ALA A 13 -6.57 7.07 34.26
CA ALA A 13 -6.25 5.68 34.58
C ALA A 13 -5.38 5.03 33.50
N LYS A 14 -4.57 4.07 33.93
CA LYS A 14 -3.75 3.22 33.06
C LYS A 14 -4.03 1.75 33.36
N VAL A 15 -4.23 0.95 32.32
CA VAL A 15 -4.39 -0.49 32.43
C VAL A 15 -3.63 -1.22 31.34
N GLU A 16 -3.14 -2.42 31.66
CA GLU A 16 -2.43 -3.29 30.73
C GLU A 16 -3.08 -4.68 30.72
N PHE A 17 -3.35 -5.18 29.52
CA PHE A 17 -3.84 -6.51 29.26
C PHE A 17 -2.88 -7.24 28.32
N THR A 18 -2.58 -8.49 28.63
CA THR A 18 -1.77 -9.36 27.78
C THR A 18 -2.62 -10.45 27.16
N SER A 19 -2.19 -11.02 26.03
CA SER A 19 -2.87 -12.16 25.38
C SER A 19 -2.81 -13.47 26.18
N THR A 20 -2.32 -13.45 27.41
CA THR A 20 -2.46 -14.54 28.39
C THR A 20 -3.71 -14.39 29.25
N ALA A 21 -4.35 -13.22 29.23
CA ALA A 21 -5.61 -12.97 29.92
C ALA A 21 -6.80 -13.58 29.16
N GLN A 22 -7.86 -13.88 29.89
CA GLN A 22 -9.13 -14.34 29.33
C GLN A 22 -10.31 -13.84 30.16
N THR A 23 -11.50 -13.93 29.58
CA THR A 23 -12.78 -13.54 30.20
C THR A 23 -13.64 -14.75 30.48
N ALA A 24 -14.46 -14.68 31.53
CA ALA A 24 -15.38 -15.76 31.89
C ALA A 24 -16.69 -15.22 32.45
N LEU A 25 -17.77 -15.98 32.25
CA LEU A 25 -19.08 -15.77 32.85
C LEU A 25 -19.33 -16.89 33.87
N ILE A 26 -19.86 -16.51 35.03
CA ILE A 26 -20.28 -17.43 36.08
C ILE A 26 -21.79 -17.30 36.26
N GLU A 27 -22.49 -18.42 36.25
CA GLU A 27 -23.87 -18.53 36.71
C GLU A 27 -23.96 -19.59 37.80
N ALA A 28 -24.70 -19.30 38.88
CA ALA A 28 -24.88 -20.23 40.01
C ALA A 28 -23.57 -20.83 40.57
N GLY A 29 -22.48 -20.05 40.58
CA GLY A 29 -21.17 -20.46 41.11
C GLY A 29 -20.35 -21.35 40.18
N SER A 30 -20.83 -21.65 38.97
CA SER A 30 -20.11 -22.41 37.94
C SER A 30 -19.79 -21.54 36.73
N TYR A 31 -18.64 -21.76 36.10
CA TYR A 31 -18.30 -21.10 34.84
C TYR A 31 -19.20 -21.63 33.72
N VAL A 32 -20.02 -20.76 33.12
CA VAL A 32 -20.92 -21.11 32.01
C VAL A 32 -20.31 -20.78 30.65
N HIS A 33 -19.40 -19.81 30.61
CA HIS A 33 -18.64 -19.48 29.41
C HIS A 33 -17.24 -19.02 29.84
N MET A 34 -16.21 -19.57 29.22
CA MET A 34 -14.83 -19.15 29.44
C MET A 34 -14.16 -19.04 28.08
N THR A 35 -13.65 -17.85 27.78
CA THR A 35 -12.93 -17.63 26.54
C THR A 35 -11.57 -18.32 26.60
N LYS A 36 -10.95 -18.54 25.44
CA LYS A 36 -9.57 -19.03 25.37
C LYS A 36 -8.61 -17.94 25.86
N PRO A 37 -7.42 -18.29 26.39
CA PRO A 37 -6.36 -17.32 26.64
C PRO A 37 -6.10 -16.48 25.39
N GLY A 38 -6.07 -15.17 25.55
CA GLY A 38 -5.87 -14.21 24.47
C GLY A 38 -7.15 -13.57 23.95
N ASN A 39 -8.31 -14.14 24.27
CA ASN A 39 -9.60 -13.55 23.93
C ASN A 39 -10.17 -12.78 25.14
N ILE A 40 -10.32 -11.47 24.94
CA ILE A 40 -10.97 -10.56 25.88
C ILE A 40 -12.33 -10.18 25.29
N SER A 41 -13.40 -10.77 25.82
CA SER A 41 -14.77 -10.44 25.41
C SER A 41 -15.44 -9.47 26.38
N LEU A 42 -15.96 -8.35 25.87
CA LEU A 42 -16.70 -7.34 26.63
C LEU A 42 -17.88 -6.83 25.79
N SER A 43 -18.95 -6.35 26.44
CA SER A 43 -19.97 -5.59 25.73
C SER A 43 -19.43 -4.23 25.31
N HIS A 44 -18.85 -3.46 26.24
CA HIS A 44 -18.33 -2.12 25.94
C HIS A 44 -16.92 -1.96 26.50
N LEU A 45 -16.02 -1.44 25.68
CA LEU A 45 -14.72 -0.92 26.10
C LEU A 45 -14.69 0.59 25.81
N THR A 46 -14.58 1.39 26.86
CA THR A 46 -14.47 2.85 26.76
C THR A 46 -13.16 3.32 27.38
N ILE A 47 -12.35 4.01 26.59
CA ILE A 47 -11.10 4.63 27.00
C ILE A 47 -11.38 6.13 27.09
N GLN A 48 -11.44 6.67 28.31
CA GLN A 48 -11.76 8.08 28.53
C GLN A 48 -10.56 8.99 28.26
N ARG A 49 -10.83 10.30 28.32
CA ARG A 49 -9.83 11.35 28.20
C ARG A 49 -8.62 11.12 29.10
N GLY A 50 -7.42 11.28 28.54
CA GLY A 50 -6.16 11.19 29.29
C GLY A 50 -5.90 9.82 29.92
N SER A 51 -6.65 8.80 29.50
CA SER A 51 -6.49 7.43 29.99
C SER A 51 -5.75 6.57 28.96
N GLU A 52 -5.10 5.53 29.44
CA GLU A 52 -4.23 4.67 28.65
C GLU A 52 -4.62 3.20 28.81
N ALA A 53 -4.94 2.54 27.69
CA ALA A 53 -5.21 1.12 27.62
C ALA A 53 -4.13 0.43 26.79
N ILE A 54 -3.40 -0.50 27.39
CA ILE A 54 -2.35 -1.25 26.69
C ILE A 54 -2.82 -2.69 26.47
N PHE A 55 -2.76 -3.15 25.23
CA PHE A 55 -3.03 -4.53 24.87
C PHE A 55 -1.82 -5.15 24.19
N THR A 56 -1.31 -6.27 24.70
CA THR A 56 -0.05 -6.85 24.22
C THR A 56 -0.18 -8.33 23.93
N GLU A 57 -0.04 -8.71 22.66
CA GLU A 57 0.21 -10.07 22.22
C GLU A 57 1.57 -10.56 22.75
N LYS A 58 1.57 -11.74 23.37
CA LYS A 58 2.76 -12.49 23.77
C LYS A 58 2.98 -13.66 22.80
N PRO A 59 4.25 -14.02 22.52
CA PRO A 59 4.57 -15.14 21.63
C PRO A 59 3.81 -16.42 21.98
N GLY A 60 3.17 -17.03 20.98
CA GLY A 60 2.41 -18.27 21.15
C GLY A 60 0.94 -18.10 21.58
N SER A 61 0.43 -16.86 21.62
CA SER A 61 -0.99 -16.59 21.94
C SER A 61 -1.51 -15.40 21.13
N ALA A 62 -2.57 -15.59 20.35
CA ALA A 62 -3.19 -14.50 19.60
C ALA A 62 -3.98 -13.57 20.54
N LEU A 63 -3.93 -12.26 20.29
CA LEU A 63 -4.75 -11.28 20.98
C LEU A 63 -6.03 -11.01 20.16
N VAL A 64 -7.19 -11.27 20.75
CA VAL A 64 -8.50 -11.01 20.14
C VAL A 64 -9.36 -10.21 21.13
N LEU A 65 -9.86 -9.07 20.70
CA LEU A 65 -10.85 -8.28 21.43
C LEU A 65 -12.23 -8.51 20.81
N ASP A 66 -13.15 -9.14 21.54
CA ASP A 66 -14.53 -9.35 21.08
C ASP A 66 -15.46 -8.36 21.81
N LEU A 67 -15.90 -7.34 21.09
CA LEU A 67 -16.61 -6.19 21.63
C LEU A 67 -17.99 -6.03 20.98
N VAL A 68 -18.98 -5.51 21.71
CA VAL A 68 -20.13 -4.89 21.02
C VAL A 68 -19.73 -3.48 20.57
N LYS A 69 -19.06 -2.72 21.44
CA LYS A 69 -18.59 -1.37 21.11
C LYS A 69 -17.21 -1.07 21.67
N LEU A 70 -16.32 -0.57 20.80
CA LEU A 70 -15.08 0.09 21.16
C LEU A 70 -15.26 1.60 21.07
N SER A 71 -14.80 2.34 22.09
CA SER A 71 -14.81 3.80 22.08
C SER A 71 -13.53 4.36 22.68
N VAL A 72 -12.65 4.83 21.80
CA VAL A 72 -11.50 5.66 22.16
C VAL A 72 -11.99 7.11 22.15
N LYS A 73 -12.17 7.69 23.34
CA LYS A 73 -12.69 9.05 23.49
C LYS A 73 -11.62 10.09 23.16
N TYR A 74 -12.05 11.35 23.06
CA TYR A 74 -11.15 12.50 22.93
C TYR A 74 -9.95 12.43 23.91
N GLU A 75 -8.72 12.51 23.38
CA GLU A 75 -7.45 12.36 24.12
C GLU A 75 -7.30 11.02 24.88
N GLY A 76 -8.07 9.99 24.54
CA GLY A 76 -7.87 8.62 25.02
C GLY A 76 -6.80 7.91 24.18
N LEU A 77 -5.98 7.07 24.83
CA LEU A 77 -4.87 6.38 24.18
C LEU A 77 -5.02 4.86 24.33
N MET A 78 -5.06 4.17 23.19
CA MET A 78 -5.04 2.72 23.12
C MET A 78 -3.75 2.26 22.46
N TRP A 79 -2.93 1.50 23.17
CA TRP A 79 -1.76 0.82 22.62
C TRP A 79 -2.08 -0.62 22.27
N MET A 80 -1.61 -1.06 21.11
CA MET A 80 -1.59 -2.46 20.71
C MET A 80 -0.27 -2.78 20.01
N ASN A 81 0.19 -4.02 20.04
CA ASN A 81 1.32 -4.44 19.21
C ASN A 81 0.88 -5.20 17.95
N LYS A 82 0.06 -6.22 18.17
CA LYS A 82 -0.53 -7.04 17.13
C LYS A 82 -1.84 -7.60 17.66
N GLY A 83 -2.88 -7.64 16.85
CA GLY A 83 -4.13 -8.28 17.27
C GLY A 83 -5.31 -8.10 16.32
N THR A 84 -6.39 -8.77 16.68
CA THR A 84 -7.69 -8.66 16.01
C THR A 84 -8.70 -8.00 16.95
N ILE A 85 -9.44 -7.02 16.44
CA ILE A 85 -10.58 -6.40 17.10
C ILE A 85 -11.84 -6.76 16.33
N ASN A 86 -12.74 -7.50 16.97
CA ASN A 86 -14.09 -7.73 16.49
C ASN A 86 -15.02 -6.79 17.26
N SER A 87 -15.76 -5.92 16.57
CA SER A 87 -16.73 -5.03 17.20
C SER A 87 -18.01 -4.92 16.38
N ALA A 88 -19.17 -4.68 16.98
CA ALA A 88 -20.32 -4.20 16.20
C ALA A 88 -20.10 -2.74 15.79
N ASN A 89 -19.62 -1.90 16.72
CA ASN A 89 -19.33 -0.49 16.48
C ASN A 89 -17.93 -0.10 16.98
N GLY A 90 -17.18 0.62 16.15
CA GLY A 90 -15.87 1.19 16.47
C GLY A 90 -15.88 2.71 16.37
N VAL A 91 -15.46 3.40 17.43
CA VAL A 91 -15.36 4.87 17.43
C VAL A 91 -14.00 5.30 17.96
N VAL A 92 -13.25 6.04 17.13
CA VAL A 92 -12.06 6.79 17.52
C VAL A 92 -12.39 8.27 17.36
N GLU A 93 -12.71 8.93 18.48
CA GLU A 93 -13.07 10.36 18.48
C GLU A 93 -11.85 11.24 18.16
N SER A 94 -12.09 12.51 17.83
CA SER A 94 -11.03 13.49 17.57
C SER A 94 -9.99 13.52 18.69
N LEU A 95 -8.69 13.53 18.33
CA LEU A 95 -7.54 13.41 19.24
C LEU A 95 -7.50 12.12 20.10
N GLY A 96 -8.42 11.17 19.90
CA GLY A 96 -8.25 9.81 20.37
C GLY A 96 -7.25 9.08 19.48
N ILE A 97 -6.40 8.25 20.09
CA ILE A 97 -5.29 7.59 19.39
C ILE A 97 -5.37 6.09 19.64
N LEU A 98 -5.39 5.32 18.55
CA LEU A 98 -5.09 3.90 18.54
C LEU A 98 -3.68 3.74 17.96
N ASN A 99 -2.71 3.47 18.83
CA ASN A 99 -1.30 3.39 18.49
C ASN A 99 -0.81 1.94 18.41
N VAL A 100 -0.21 1.60 17.28
CA VAL A 100 0.45 0.33 16.97
C VAL A 100 1.87 0.55 16.39
N ASP A 101 2.47 1.72 16.65
CA ASP A 101 3.76 2.14 16.12
C ASP A 101 4.90 1.30 16.67
N TYR A 102 5.87 0.96 15.81
CA TYR A 102 7.14 0.33 16.19
C TYR A 102 7.01 -1.05 16.87
N MET A 103 5.81 -1.65 16.79
CA MET A 103 5.46 -2.90 17.45
C MET A 103 5.56 -4.14 16.54
N GLY A 104 6.10 -3.97 15.34
CA GLY A 104 6.37 -5.04 14.40
C GLY A 104 7.69 -5.75 14.70
N HIS A 105 8.37 -6.17 13.64
CA HIS A 105 9.65 -6.85 13.77
C HIS A 105 10.74 -5.90 14.26
N VAL A 106 11.63 -6.43 15.11
CA VAL A 106 12.80 -5.69 15.60
C VAL A 106 13.82 -5.45 14.48
N GLU A 107 14.78 -4.56 14.71
CA GLU A 107 15.85 -4.22 13.78
C GLU A 107 16.56 -5.47 13.21
N GLY A 108 16.85 -5.46 11.91
CA GLY A 108 17.46 -6.59 11.20
C GLY A 108 16.62 -7.88 11.20
N SER A 109 15.30 -7.78 11.36
CA SER A 109 14.40 -8.93 11.35
C SER A 109 13.10 -8.65 10.60
N GLY A 110 12.39 -9.73 10.25
CA GLY A 110 11.15 -9.68 9.45
C GLY A 110 11.37 -10.07 7.98
N PRO A 111 10.29 -10.35 7.22
CA PRO A 111 10.38 -10.80 5.83
C PRO A 111 11.04 -9.79 4.88
N GLY A 112 10.86 -8.50 5.14
CA GLY A 112 11.43 -7.39 4.38
C GLY A 112 12.51 -6.63 5.15
N MET A 113 13.27 -7.32 6.01
CA MET A 113 14.31 -6.68 6.83
C MET A 113 15.32 -5.89 5.97
N GLY A 114 15.77 -4.75 6.49
CA GLY A 114 16.82 -3.97 5.85
C GLY A 114 18.19 -4.66 5.96
N GLY A 115 18.96 -4.71 4.87
CA GLY A 115 20.33 -5.23 4.90
C GLY A 115 21.30 -4.28 5.62
N SER A 116 22.54 -4.74 5.86
CA SER A 116 23.63 -3.90 6.36
C SER A 116 24.90 -4.17 5.58
N SER A 117 25.66 -3.12 5.27
CA SER A 117 26.92 -3.23 4.53
C SER A 117 27.92 -2.20 5.02
N GLY A 118 29.00 -2.68 5.65
CA GLY A 118 29.96 -1.79 6.30
C GLY A 118 29.27 -1.03 7.42
N SER A 119 29.40 0.31 7.42
CA SER A 119 28.74 1.17 8.39
C SER A 119 27.28 1.48 8.06
N TYR A 120 26.78 1.15 6.87
CA TYR A 120 25.45 1.60 6.40
C TYR A 120 24.35 0.56 6.68
N GLY A 121 23.28 1.00 7.34
CA GLY A 121 22.03 0.27 7.51
C GLY A 121 21.01 0.69 6.45
N TYR A 122 20.44 -0.29 5.75
CA TYR A 122 19.44 -0.06 4.72
C TYR A 122 18.03 -0.08 5.28
N GLY A 123 17.09 0.57 4.60
CA GLY A 123 15.70 0.61 5.00
C GLY A 123 15.00 -0.74 4.87
N ALA A 124 14.07 -1.00 5.78
CA ALA A 124 13.17 -2.14 5.69
C ALA A 124 12.04 -1.91 4.67
N ALA A 125 11.33 -2.97 4.31
CA ALA A 125 10.25 -2.96 3.34
C ALA A 125 8.97 -3.57 3.91
N HIS A 126 7.82 -3.07 3.49
CA HIS A 126 6.48 -3.63 3.70
C HIS A 126 5.51 -3.08 2.65
N GLY A 127 5.47 -3.69 1.48
CA GLY A 127 4.66 -3.22 0.34
C GLY A 127 5.34 -2.21 -0.58
N GLY A 128 6.37 -1.50 -0.10
CA GLY A 128 7.33 -0.79 -0.93
C GLY A 128 8.77 -1.26 -0.69
N HIS A 129 9.68 -0.95 -1.61
CA HIS A 129 11.10 -1.22 -1.41
C HIS A 129 11.69 -0.33 -0.31
N GLY A 130 12.55 -0.90 0.53
CA GLY A 130 13.33 -0.13 1.51
C GLY A 130 14.48 0.63 0.85
N GLY A 131 14.78 1.82 1.36
CA GLY A 131 15.82 2.69 0.83
C GLY A 131 17.23 2.08 0.92
N ALA A 132 17.92 1.96 -0.21
CA ALA A 132 19.26 1.39 -0.27
C ALA A 132 20.01 1.89 -1.53
N PRO A 133 21.28 1.51 -1.79
CA PRO A 133 21.95 1.87 -3.03
C PRO A 133 21.52 0.99 -4.22
N LYS A 134 21.04 -0.24 -3.96
CA LYS A 134 20.63 -1.22 -4.97
C LYS A 134 19.41 -2.04 -4.50
N PRO A 135 18.58 -2.56 -5.43
CA PRO A 135 17.34 -3.26 -5.07
C PRO A 135 17.52 -4.51 -4.22
N ASN A 136 18.64 -5.20 -4.39
CA ASN A 136 18.90 -6.49 -3.75
C ASN A 136 19.50 -6.39 -2.34
N VAL A 137 19.74 -5.18 -1.83
CA VAL A 137 20.31 -4.97 -0.49
C VAL A 137 19.37 -4.22 0.46
N GLY A 138 18.37 -3.50 -0.08
CA GLY A 138 17.26 -2.99 0.71
C GLY A 138 16.29 -4.09 1.11
N GLY A 139 15.31 -3.74 1.94
CA GLY A 139 14.19 -4.63 2.22
C GLY A 139 13.44 -5.00 0.94
N THR A 140 13.05 -6.27 0.82
CA THR A 140 12.17 -6.76 -0.24
C THR A 140 10.70 -6.55 0.18
N PRO A 141 9.85 -5.94 -0.66
CA PRO A 141 8.43 -5.80 -0.36
C PRO A 141 7.76 -7.16 -0.20
N TYR A 142 6.76 -7.23 0.66
CA TYR A 142 5.95 -8.43 0.90
C TYR A 142 4.52 -8.04 1.29
N ASP A 143 3.74 -9.05 1.65
CA ASP A 143 2.33 -8.97 2.06
C ASP A 143 1.36 -8.65 0.93
N SER A 144 0.12 -9.08 1.13
CA SER A 144 -0.98 -8.92 0.18
C SER A 144 -1.43 -7.47 0.10
N VAL A 145 -1.73 -7.00 -1.12
CA VAL A 145 -2.35 -5.67 -1.33
C VAL A 145 -3.81 -5.64 -0.87
N TYR A 146 -4.52 -6.77 -0.99
CA TYR A 146 -5.95 -6.87 -0.65
C TYR A 146 -6.18 -7.17 0.83
N MET A 147 -5.24 -7.87 1.47
CA MET A 147 -5.31 -8.32 2.85
C MET A 147 -3.95 -8.12 3.53
N ALA A 148 -3.65 -6.87 3.90
CA ALA A 148 -2.48 -6.53 4.71
C ALA A 148 -2.56 -7.24 6.07
N THR A 149 -1.90 -8.38 6.23
CA THR A 149 -2.03 -9.28 7.39
C THR A 149 -0.74 -9.43 8.21
N HIS A 150 0.33 -8.74 7.80
CA HIS A 150 1.63 -8.85 8.41
C HIS A 150 2.05 -7.53 9.10
N PRO A 151 2.82 -7.61 10.19
CA PRO A 151 3.49 -6.45 10.75
C PRO A 151 4.63 -6.00 9.83
N GLY A 152 5.08 -4.76 10.00
CA GLY A 152 6.25 -4.20 9.34
C GLY A 152 7.56 -4.86 9.78
N SER A 153 8.56 -4.81 8.90
CA SER A 153 9.93 -5.29 9.11
C SER A 153 10.87 -4.23 9.71
N GLY A 154 11.91 -4.68 10.40
CA GLY A 154 12.92 -3.80 11.01
C GLY A 154 14.08 -3.45 10.08
N GLY A 155 14.58 -2.21 10.20
CA GLY A 155 15.66 -1.65 9.40
C GLY A 155 17.02 -2.27 9.71
N GLY A 156 17.96 -2.12 8.78
CA GLY A 156 19.33 -2.61 8.93
C GLY A 156 20.12 -1.83 9.98
N ASN A 157 21.03 -2.50 10.69
CA ASN A 157 21.80 -1.89 11.77
C ASN A 157 22.93 -0.96 11.31
N GLY A 158 23.62 -1.30 10.22
CA GLY A 158 24.86 -0.60 9.86
C GLY A 158 25.91 -0.72 10.97
N ASP A 159 26.45 0.41 11.42
CA ASP A 159 27.32 0.53 12.60
C ASP A 159 26.59 0.98 13.89
N GLY A 160 25.26 1.00 13.87
CA GLY A 160 24.41 1.36 15.00
C GLY A 160 23.22 0.42 15.16
N GLN A 161 22.07 0.99 15.47
CA GLN A 161 20.81 0.26 15.68
C GLN A 161 19.76 0.78 14.70
N GLY A 162 19.18 -0.13 13.92
CA GLY A 162 18.08 0.15 13.00
C GLY A 162 16.77 0.41 13.73
N GLY A 163 15.77 0.90 13.01
CA GLY A 163 14.42 1.07 13.54
C GLY A 163 13.58 -0.21 13.46
N ARG A 164 12.62 -0.35 14.37
CA ARG A 164 11.62 -1.43 14.35
C ARG A 164 10.52 -1.18 13.32
N GLY A 165 9.90 -2.23 12.80
CA GLY A 165 8.72 -2.09 11.93
C GLY A 165 7.45 -1.71 12.69
N GLY A 166 6.46 -1.18 11.99
CA GLY A 166 5.12 -0.93 12.53
C GLY A 166 4.36 -2.21 12.85
N GLY A 167 3.37 -2.14 13.75
CA GLY A 167 2.59 -3.31 14.16
C GLY A 167 1.57 -3.78 13.12
N TYR A 168 0.64 -4.63 13.57
CA TYR A 168 -0.44 -5.15 12.73
C TYR A 168 -1.80 -5.06 13.45
N LEU A 169 -2.81 -4.57 12.75
CA LEU A 169 -4.19 -4.52 13.24
C LEU A 169 -5.17 -5.12 12.23
N HIS A 170 -5.96 -6.08 12.68
CA HIS A 170 -7.16 -6.52 11.97
C HIS A 170 -8.39 -6.02 12.70
N TRP A 171 -9.19 -5.16 12.07
CA TRP A 171 -10.41 -4.64 12.67
C TRP A 171 -11.64 -5.04 11.86
N ILE A 172 -12.43 -5.95 12.42
CA ILE A 172 -13.70 -6.41 11.87
C ILE A 172 -14.83 -5.67 12.58
N VAL A 173 -15.63 -4.91 11.83
CA VAL A 173 -16.69 -4.04 12.34
C VAL A 173 -18.05 -4.38 11.71
N GLY A 174 -18.97 -4.90 12.52
CA GLY A 174 -20.26 -5.39 12.02
C GLY A 174 -21.20 -4.31 11.49
N GLU A 175 -21.13 -3.07 11.99
CA GLU A 175 -22.09 -2.00 11.66
C GLU A 175 -21.42 -0.71 11.19
N LEU A 176 -20.67 -0.04 12.06
CA LEU A 176 -20.08 1.27 11.77
C LEU A 176 -18.71 1.43 12.40
N LEU A 177 -17.73 1.77 11.56
CA LEU A 177 -16.44 2.31 11.98
C LEU A 177 -16.43 3.82 11.74
N TRP A 178 -16.23 4.59 12.81
CA TRP A 178 -16.07 6.04 12.78
C TRP A 178 -14.69 6.43 13.30
N VAL A 179 -13.85 7.00 12.43
CA VAL A 179 -12.50 7.48 12.77
C VAL A 179 -12.37 8.99 12.51
N ASP A 180 -12.41 9.79 13.58
CA ASP A 180 -12.07 11.23 13.57
C ASP A 180 -10.73 11.54 14.25
N GLY A 181 -10.22 10.59 15.03
CA GLY A 181 -8.89 10.63 15.64
C GLY A 181 -7.82 9.99 14.75
N GLU A 182 -6.88 9.33 15.38
CA GLU A 182 -5.70 8.75 14.73
C GLU A 182 -5.59 7.24 14.99
N ILE A 183 -5.30 6.50 13.93
CA ILE A 183 -4.88 5.10 13.99
C ILE A 183 -3.49 5.04 13.35
N THR A 184 -2.46 4.75 14.14
CA THR A 184 -1.07 4.84 13.68
C THR A 184 -0.33 3.52 13.83
N LEU A 185 0.41 3.13 12.79
CA LEU A 185 1.19 1.90 12.68
C LEU A 185 2.56 2.19 12.02
N GLU A 186 3.21 3.28 12.40
CA GLU A 186 4.45 3.75 11.80
C GLU A 186 5.65 2.84 12.09
N GLY A 187 6.61 2.85 11.16
CA GLY A 187 7.95 2.28 11.32
C GLY A 187 8.87 3.24 12.07
N GLU A 188 9.75 2.69 12.92
CA GLU A 188 10.62 3.48 13.77
C GLU A 188 11.80 4.03 12.96
N ALA A 189 12.23 5.25 13.29
CA ALA A 189 13.47 5.79 12.74
C ALA A 189 14.69 5.00 13.23
N GLY A 190 15.79 5.04 12.47
CA GLY A 190 17.08 4.50 12.90
C GLY A 190 17.51 5.08 14.26
N GLN A 191 17.87 4.22 15.21
CA GLN A 191 18.08 4.61 16.60
C GLN A 191 19.50 5.08 16.92
N SER A 192 20.53 4.61 16.21
CA SER A 192 21.92 5.09 16.39
C SER A 192 22.79 4.78 15.17
N GLY A 193 24.01 5.35 15.12
CA GLY A 193 24.95 5.16 14.01
C GLY A 193 24.32 5.54 12.66
N ASN A 194 24.60 4.74 11.63
CA ASN A 194 23.92 4.80 10.33
C ASN A 194 22.83 3.71 10.20
N GLY A 195 21.99 3.56 11.22
CA GLY A 195 20.86 2.63 11.21
C GLY A 195 19.79 3.02 10.19
N GLY A 196 19.27 2.03 9.45
CA GLY A 196 18.15 2.19 8.54
C GLY A 196 16.81 2.25 9.27
N GLY A 197 15.82 2.90 8.66
CA GLY A 197 14.47 3.00 9.18
C GLY A 197 13.69 1.69 9.06
N GLY A 198 12.81 1.44 10.04
CA GLY A 198 11.84 0.36 9.99
C GLY A 198 10.71 0.68 9.02
N SER A 199 10.05 -0.34 8.49
CA SER A 199 8.92 -0.17 7.55
C SER A 199 7.61 0.05 8.30
N GLY A 200 6.65 0.71 7.65
CA GLY A 200 5.29 0.85 8.17
C GLY A 200 4.59 -0.49 8.39
N GLY A 201 3.56 -0.49 9.22
CA GLY A 201 2.77 -1.66 9.59
C GLY A 201 1.72 -2.08 8.57
N GLY A 202 0.84 -3.00 8.98
CA GLY A 202 -0.28 -3.48 8.18
C GLY A 202 -1.60 -3.27 8.91
N ILE A 203 -2.61 -2.76 8.22
CA ILE A 203 -3.97 -2.68 8.77
C ILE A 203 -4.98 -3.24 7.78
N LEU A 204 -5.79 -4.19 8.25
CA LEU A 204 -6.94 -4.74 7.54
C LEU A 204 -8.21 -4.31 8.27
N ILE A 205 -9.07 -3.57 7.58
CA ILE A 205 -10.37 -3.14 8.07
C ILE A 205 -11.44 -3.83 7.24
N GLU A 206 -12.37 -4.51 7.90
CA GLU A 206 -13.59 -5.05 7.28
C GLU A 206 -14.77 -4.42 8.00
N THR A 207 -15.63 -3.67 7.29
CA THR A 207 -16.73 -2.95 7.93
C THR A 207 -17.98 -2.85 7.06
N MET A 208 -19.16 -2.81 7.67
CA MET A 208 -20.38 -2.50 6.92
C MET A 208 -20.42 -1.04 6.45
N ASN A 209 -20.10 -0.10 7.34
CA ASN A 209 -20.05 1.33 7.04
C ASN A 209 -18.75 1.94 7.56
N PHE A 210 -18.15 2.83 6.77
CA PHE A 210 -16.94 3.56 7.16
C PHE A 210 -17.14 5.07 7.04
N THR A 211 -16.79 5.83 8.08
CA THR A 211 -16.94 7.29 8.09
C THR A 211 -15.92 7.98 8.98
N GLY A 212 -15.82 9.30 8.85
CA GLY A 212 -14.95 10.15 9.64
C GLY A 212 -13.96 10.94 8.81
N PHE A 213 -13.20 11.79 9.50
CA PHE A 213 -12.24 12.73 8.93
C PHE A 213 -10.83 12.57 9.49
N GLY A 214 -10.60 11.49 10.25
CA GLY A 214 -9.37 11.23 10.97
C GLY A 214 -8.19 10.87 10.07
N HIS A 215 -7.19 10.25 10.69
CA HIS A 215 -5.96 9.84 10.05
C HIS A 215 -5.68 8.37 10.32
N ILE A 216 -5.36 7.62 9.27
CA ILE A 216 -4.77 6.29 9.39
C ILE A 216 -3.38 6.35 8.77
N ASP A 217 -2.34 6.11 9.58
CA ASP A 217 -0.95 6.28 9.19
C ASP A 217 -0.16 4.96 9.29
N CYS A 218 0.45 4.55 8.18
CA CYS A 218 1.39 3.43 8.08
C CYS A 218 2.73 3.91 7.46
N HIS A 219 3.23 5.08 7.85
CA HIS A 219 4.50 5.64 7.35
C HIS A 219 5.70 4.75 7.67
N GLY A 220 6.68 4.71 6.77
CA GLY A 220 8.01 4.15 7.04
C GLY A 220 8.88 5.08 7.91
N GLY A 221 9.74 4.51 8.73
CA GLY A 221 10.67 5.25 9.57
C GLY A 221 11.86 5.84 8.79
N GLU A 222 12.37 6.99 9.25
CA GLU A 222 13.55 7.63 8.65
C GLU A 222 14.84 6.85 8.93
N GLY A 223 15.79 6.92 7.98
CA GLY A 223 17.16 6.52 8.24
C GLY A 223 17.88 7.50 9.19
N ARG A 224 18.86 7.02 9.94
CA ARG A 224 19.74 7.85 10.78
C ARG A 224 21.15 7.89 10.19
N GLY A 225 21.86 9.01 10.36
CA GLY A 225 23.21 9.16 9.79
C GLY A 225 23.17 9.05 8.27
N ASP A 226 23.93 8.12 7.70
CA ASP A 226 23.84 7.71 6.29
C ASP A 226 22.95 6.47 6.08
N GLY A 227 21.91 6.30 6.88
CA GLY A 227 20.96 5.19 6.83
C GLY A 227 19.85 5.37 5.79
N GLY A 228 19.36 4.25 5.24
CA GLY A 228 18.26 4.24 4.28
C GLY A 228 16.89 4.33 4.96
N GLY A 229 15.93 4.97 4.31
CA GLY A 229 14.57 5.10 4.84
C GLY A 229 13.75 3.82 4.68
N GLY A 230 12.94 3.47 5.68
CA GLY A 230 12.02 2.34 5.60
C GLY A 230 10.87 2.62 4.63
N SER A 231 10.31 1.62 3.97
CA SER A 231 9.14 1.83 3.12
C SER A 231 7.89 2.14 3.93
N GLY A 232 6.89 2.76 3.29
CA GLY A 232 5.54 2.78 3.84
C GLY A 232 4.95 1.37 3.95
N GLY A 233 3.88 1.22 4.74
CA GLY A 233 3.18 -0.03 5.01
C GLY A 233 1.95 -0.26 4.13
N ARG A 234 1.04 -1.13 4.55
CA ARG A 234 -0.17 -1.46 3.77
C ARG A 234 -1.45 -1.16 4.55
N ILE A 235 -2.41 -0.52 3.88
CA ILE A 235 -3.77 -0.28 4.37
C ILE A 235 -4.73 -1.01 3.42
N SER A 236 -5.53 -1.94 3.94
CA SER A 236 -6.56 -2.65 3.19
C SER A 236 -7.91 -2.44 3.86
N ILE A 237 -8.89 -1.87 3.14
CA ILE A 237 -10.21 -1.53 3.67
C ILE A 237 -11.27 -2.19 2.79
N HIS A 238 -12.08 -3.05 3.39
CA HIS A 238 -13.24 -3.69 2.77
C HIS A 238 -14.51 -3.13 3.40
N VAL A 239 -15.32 -2.45 2.60
CA VAL A 239 -16.58 -1.84 3.01
C VAL A 239 -17.74 -2.55 2.33
N ASP A 240 -18.65 -3.12 3.11
CA ASP A 240 -19.76 -3.88 2.52
C ASP A 240 -20.85 -2.98 1.95
N PHE A 241 -21.18 -1.85 2.60
CA PHE A 241 -22.30 -1.00 2.22
C PHE A 241 -21.91 0.43 1.83
N ALA A 242 -21.50 1.27 2.78
CA ALA A 242 -21.27 2.69 2.51
C ALA A 242 -19.92 3.19 3.03
N ASN A 243 -19.07 3.65 2.12
CA ASN A 243 -17.87 4.40 2.44
C ASN A 243 -18.14 5.90 2.34
N LYS A 244 -18.04 6.58 3.48
CA LYS A 244 -18.14 8.05 3.63
C LYS A 244 -16.91 8.60 4.34
N TYR A 245 -15.84 7.81 4.44
CA TYR A 245 -14.60 8.27 5.02
C TYR A 245 -13.91 9.21 4.04
N ILE A 246 -13.59 10.40 4.53
CA ILE A 246 -12.86 11.42 3.76
C ILE A 246 -11.65 11.94 4.55
N GLY A 247 -11.19 11.13 5.51
CA GLY A 247 -9.95 11.35 6.23
C GLY A 247 -8.73 11.01 5.40
N ARG A 248 -7.56 11.08 6.03
CA ARG A 248 -6.27 10.82 5.38
C ARG A 248 -5.87 9.36 5.58
N LEU A 249 -5.27 8.78 4.54
CA LEU A 249 -4.68 7.43 4.54
C LEU A 249 -3.23 7.57 4.08
N ASN A 250 -2.28 7.41 5.00
CA ASN A 250 -0.88 7.68 4.73
C ASN A 250 -0.08 6.37 4.68
N VAL A 251 0.71 6.21 3.62
CA VAL A 251 1.59 5.04 3.38
C VAL A 251 2.93 5.50 2.79
N VAL A 252 3.39 6.70 3.13
CA VAL A 252 4.63 7.27 2.60
C VAL A 252 5.86 6.52 3.14
N GLY A 253 6.92 6.46 2.35
CA GLY A 253 8.20 5.91 2.80
C GLY A 253 8.98 6.89 3.68
N GLY A 254 9.74 6.38 4.64
CA GLY A 254 10.63 7.18 5.47
C GLY A 254 11.78 7.78 4.66
N LEU A 255 12.23 8.97 5.09
CA LEU A 255 13.35 9.66 4.44
C LEU A 255 14.66 8.89 4.60
N GLY A 256 15.38 8.73 3.49
CA GLY A 256 16.78 8.34 3.52
C GLY A 256 17.65 9.53 3.91
N ARG A 257 18.81 9.25 4.52
CA ARG A 257 19.78 10.29 4.85
C ARG A 257 21.13 10.02 4.20
N GLY A 258 21.86 11.12 3.94
CA GLY A 258 23.18 11.07 3.36
C GLY A 258 23.18 10.58 1.91
N LEU A 259 23.82 9.43 1.67
CA LEU A 259 23.96 8.82 0.34
C LEU A 259 22.87 7.78 0.03
N LEU A 260 22.03 7.44 1.00
CA LEU A 260 20.98 6.45 0.83
C LEU A 260 19.63 7.11 0.56
N PRO A 261 18.83 6.54 -0.36
CA PRO A 261 17.54 7.12 -0.72
C PRO A 261 16.46 6.77 0.32
N SER A 262 15.31 7.41 0.18
CA SER A 262 14.12 7.11 0.96
C SER A 262 13.54 5.73 0.61
N GLY A 263 12.67 5.23 1.48
CA GLY A 263 11.85 4.07 1.15
C GLY A 263 10.78 4.44 0.14
N ALA A 264 10.33 3.47 -0.65
CA ALA A 264 9.15 3.66 -1.48
C ALA A 264 7.88 3.74 -0.61
N ALA A 265 6.86 4.42 -1.11
CA ALA A 265 5.52 4.33 -0.54
C ALA A 265 4.99 2.88 -0.54
N GLY A 266 4.08 2.61 0.38
CA GLY A 266 3.30 1.38 0.43
C GLY A 266 1.98 1.52 -0.34
N THR A 267 0.95 0.78 0.06
CA THR A 267 -0.32 0.70 -0.69
C THR A 267 -1.54 0.95 0.17
N VAL A 268 -2.49 1.73 -0.35
CA VAL A 268 -3.86 1.79 0.16
C VAL A 268 -4.77 1.06 -0.82
N TYR A 269 -5.53 0.08 -0.34
CA TYR A 269 -6.56 -0.64 -1.09
C TYR A 269 -7.92 -0.43 -0.44
N ILE A 270 -8.90 -0.07 -1.25
CA ILE A 270 -10.29 0.10 -0.81
C ILE A 270 -11.20 -0.71 -1.74
N GLN A 271 -12.00 -1.59 -1.16
CA GLN A 271 -13.07 -2.32 -1.83
C GLN A 271 -14.42 -1.93 -1.23
N GLU A 272 -15.37 -1.54 -2.07
CA GLU A 272 -16.74 -1.23 -1.65
C GLU A 272 -17.72 -2.16 -2.36
N ASN A 273 -18.42 -3.06 -1.66
CA ASN A 273 -19.20 -4.15 -2.28
C ASN A 273 -20.63 -3.77 -2.70
N ALA A 274 -21.27 -2.81 -2.03
CA ALA A 274 -22.66 -2.43 -2.27
C ALA A 274 -22.87 -0.91 -2.32
N ARG A 275 -22.02 -0.20 -3.09
CA ARG A 275 -21.98 1.27 -3.22
C ARG A 275 -23.31 1.92 -3.66
N GLY A 276 -24.31 1.13 -4.07
CA GLY A 276 -25.52 1.62 -4.75
C GLY A 276 -25.17 2.20 -6.13
N PRO A 277 -26.13 2.31 -7.07
CA PRO A 277 -25.82 2.83 -8.39
C PRO A 277 -25.50 4.32 -8.33
N GLN A 278 -24.28 4.74 -8.69
CA GLN A 278 -24.02 6.12 -9.10
C GLN A 278 -24.26 6.25 -10.61
N TYR A 279 -24.70 7.42 -11.08
CA TYR A 279 -24.98 7.66 -12.50
C TYR A 279 -23.80 7.36 -13.45
N ALA A 280 -22.56 7.36 -12.93
CA ALA A 280 -21.34 7.04 -13.67
C ALA A 280 -21.06 5.53 -13.81
N ASP A 281 -21.72 4.68 -13.00
CA ASP A 281 -21.43 3.24 -12.90
C ASP A 281 -22.38 2.37 -13.75
N ILE A 282 -23.28 2.99 -14.52
CA ILE A 282 -24.19 2.27 -15.43
C ILE A 282 -23.37 1.83 -16.66
N LYS A 283 -22.85 0.60 -16.63
CA LYS A 283 -22.27 -0.04 -17.80
C LYS A 283 -23.40 -0.68 -18.61
N TYR A 284 -23.59 -0.23 -19.84
CA TYR A 284 -24.54 -0.84 -20.79
C TYR A 284 -23.85 -2.03 -21.46
N ASP A 285 -24.33 -3.26 -21.19
CA ASP A 285 -23.90 -4.44 -21.94
C ASP A 285 -24.70 -4.52 -23.25
N SER A 286 -24.01 -4.26 -24.36
CA SER A 286 -24.62 -4.25 -25.70
C SER A 286 -24.95 -5.64 -26.25
N LEU A 287 -24.46 -6.72 -25.63
CA LEU A 287 -24.74 -8.11 -26.01
C LEU A 287 -25.99 -8.67 -25.30
N THR A 288 -26.22 -8.26 -24.05
CA THR A 288 -27.36 -8.75 -23.24
C THR A 288 -28.50 -7.75 -23.12
N GLY A 289 -28.29 -6.48 -23.49
CA GLY A 289 -29.29 -5.41 -23.38
C GLY A 289 -29.65 -5.07 -21.93
N GLN A 290 -28.79 -5.44 -20.97
CA GLN A 290 -28.95 -5.16 -19.54
C GLN A 290 -27.94 -4.10 -19.07
N GLU A 291 -28.40 -3.24 -18.16
CA GLU A 291 -27.51 -2.41 -17.35
C GLU A 291 -26.82 -3.31 -16.33
N VAL A 292 -25.49 -3.42 -16.41
CA VAL A 292 -24.69 -4.14 -15.42
C VAL A 292 -24.24 -3.12 -14.37
N ILE A 293 -24.82 -3.21 -13.19
CA ILE A 293 -24.33 -2.51 -12.00
C ILE A 293 -23.22 -3.39 -11.43
N THR A 294 -21.96 -3.03 -11.63
CA THR A 294 -20.88 -3.61 -10.82
C THR A 294 -20.99 -2.94 -9.46
N ALA A 295 -21.67 -3.59 -8.51
CA ALA A 295 -21.87 -3.04 -7.17
C ALA A 295 -20.54 -2.90 -6.40
N THR A 296 -19.50 -3.59 -6.87
CA THR A 296 -18.15 -3.57 -6.31
C THR A 296 -17.27 -2.51 -6.96
N SER A 297 -16.75 -1.57 -6.17
CA SER A 297 -15.72 -0.60 -6.58
C SER A 297 -14.39 -0.95 -5.93
N ARG A 298 -13.31 -1.08 -6.72
CA ARG A 298 -11.95 -1.37 -6.26
C ARG A 298 -11.02 -0.22 -6.58
N ARG A 299 -10.48 0.42 -5.55
CA ARG A 299 -9.52 1.53 -5.68
C ARG A 299 -8.17 1.13 -5.08
N ILE A 300 -7.10 1.50 -5.76
CA ILE A 300 -5.74 1.49 -5.22
C ILE A 300 -5.18 2.90 -5.21
N GLU A 301 -4.52 3.28 -4.12
CA GLU A 301 -3.87 4.58 -3.96
C GLU A 301 -2.43 4.42 -3.49
N ILE A 302 -1.54 5.15 -4.15
CA ILE A 302 -0.11 5.19 -3.86
C ILE A 302 0.35 6.63 -3.97
N ASN A 303 0.67 7.22 -2.82
CA ASN A 303 1.22 8.55 -2.71
C ASN A 303 2.55 8.49 -1.97
N ASN A 304 3.59 9.02 -2.61
CA ASN A 304 4.93 9.09 -2.03
C ASN A 304 5.30 10.52 -1.58
N GLU A 305 4.34 11.45 -1.60
CA GLU A 305 4.46 12.84 -1.14
C GLU A 305 5.70 13.60 -1.64
N ASP A 306 6.19 13.25 -2.83
CA ASP A 306 7.36 13.86 -3.46
C ASP A 306 8.66 13.78 -2.64
N ILE A 307 8.74 12.89 -1.63
CA ILE A 307 9.93 12.79 -0.75
C ILE A 307 11.22 12.54 -1.55
N ASP A 308 11.09 11.81 -2.66
CA ASP A 308 12.20 11.43 -3.53
C ASP A 308 12.27 12.22 -4.83
N LYS A 309 11.51 13.32 -4.99
CA LYS A 309 11.45 14.09 -6.26
C LYS A 309 12.83 14.41 -6.85
N HIS A 310 13.81 14.63 -5.97
CA HIS A 310 15.18 14.95 -6.33
C HIS A 310 15.94 13.78 -7.00
N LEU A 311 15.63 12.53 -6.66
CA LEU A 311 16.21 11.33 -7.27
C LEU A 311 15.78 11.16 -8.72
N TYR A 312 14.63 11.72 -9.09
CA TYR A 312 14.09 11.66 -10.46
C TYR A 312 14.55 12.81 -11.34
N THR A 313 15.40 13.72 -10.81
CA THR A 313 16.01 14.81 -11.57
C THR A 313 16.85 14.21 -12.70
N ASN A 314 16.71 14.73 -13.93
CA ASN A 314 17.34 14.21 -15.15
C ASN A 314 16.86 12.82 -15.61
N HIS A 315 15.68 12.39 -15.18
CA HIS A 315 15.08 11.11 -15.62
C HIS A 315 15.86 9.87 -15.16
N ALA A 316 16.65 9.99 -14.08
CA ALA A 316 17.24 8.84 -13.44
C ALA A 316 16.13 7.89 -12.95
N GLU A 317 16.39 6.59 -13.09
CA GLU A 317 15.43 5.53 -12.82
C GLU A 317 15.74 4.90 -11.46
N PRO A 318 15.23 5.42 -10.32
CA PRO A 318 15.41 4.72 -9.07
C PRO A 318 14.52 3.48 -9.10
N TRP A 319 15.08 2.41 -8.57
CA TRP A 319 14.46 1.10 -8.46
C TRP A 319 13.46 0.99 -7.29
N LEU A 320 13.14 2.13 -6.66
CA LEU A 320 12.25 2.22 -5.51
C LEU A 320 10.80 2.13 -6.01
N TYR A 321 10.26 0.93 -5.92
CA TYR A 321 8.90 0.63 -6.33
C TYR A 321 8.01 0.25 -5.13
N THR A 322 6.78 0.70 -5.20
CA THR A 322 5.64 0.12 -4.51
C THR A 322 5.21 -1.13 -5.27
N MET A 323 5.06 -2.24 -4.56
CA MET A 323 4.80 -3.56 -5.13
C MET A 323 3.32 -3.93 -5.00
N LEU A 324 2.70 -4.20 -6.14
CA LEU A 324 1.45 -4.93 -6.25
C LEU A 324 1.75 -6.43 -6.21
N TYR A 325 1.32 -7.10 -5.14
CA TYR A 325 1.57 -8.52 -4.91
C TYR A 325 0.37 -9.18 -4.23
N GLU A 326 0.04 -10.37 -4.71
CA GLU A 326 -1.05 -11.21 -4.20
C GLU A 326 -0.78 -12.69 -4.49
N GLY A 327 0.23 -13.27 -3.84
CA GLY A 327 0.52 -14.71 -3.88
C GLY A 327 0.56 -15.32 -5.29
N GLU A 328 -0.43 -16.15 -5.61
CA GLU A 328 -0.54 -16.85 -6.91
C GLU A 328 -1.36 -16.09 -7.97
N GLN A 329 -1.86 -14.89 -7.66
CA GLN A 329 -2.77 -14.15 -8.54
C GLN A 329 -2.06 -13.64 -9.80
N THR A 330 -2.66 -14.00 -10.94
CA THR A 330 -2.17 -13.63 -12.28
C THR A 330 -3.00 -12.54 -12.94
N GLU A 331 -4.14 -12.17 -12.38
CA GLU A 331 -5.03 -11.16 -12.93
C GLU A 331 -5.43 -10.14 -11.87
N TYR A 332 -5.26 -8.86 -12.15
CA TYR A 332 -5.64 -7.76 -11.26
C TYR A 332 -6.63 -6.85 -11.98
N GLU A 333 -7.68 -6.42 -11.28
CA GLU A 333 -8.67 -5.48 -11.81
C GLU A 333 -8.99 -4.40 -10.77
N PHE A 334 -8.81 -3.14 -11.16
CA PHE A 334 -9.14 -1.97 -10.37
C PHE A 334 -10.04 -1.04 -11.18
N ASP A 335 -11.06 -0.51 -10.52
CA ASP A 335 -11.91 0.53 -11.09
C ASP A 335 -11.16 1.87 -11.12
N GLU A 336 -10.34 2.13 -10.10
CA GLU A 336 -9.58 3.38 -9.97
C GLU A 336 -8.15 3.09 -9.45
N ALA A 337 -7.16 3.76 -10.05
CA ALA A 337 -5.79 3.78 -9.54
C ALA A 337 -5.29 5.22 -9.42
N MET A 338 -5.02 5.65 -8.18
CA MET A 338 -4.47 6.96 -7.84
C MET A 338 -2.96 6.86 -7.65
N LEU A 339 -2.18 7.56 -8.48
CA LEU A 339 -0.71 7.54 -8.43
C LEU A 339 -0.14 8.96 -8.35
N GLU A 340 0.34 9.33 -7.16
CA GLU A 340 0.78 10.70 -6.84
C GLU A 340 2.18 10.74 -6.20
N GLY A 341 2.79 11.93 -6.17
CA GLY A 341 3.96 12.19 -5.33
C GLY A 341 5.26 11.50 -5.79
N HIS A 342 5.45 11.31 -7.09
CA HIS A 342 6.51 10.51 -7.72
C HIS A 342 6.50 9.02 -7.31
N SER A 343 5.34 8.48 -6.97
CA SER A 343 5.18 7.04 -6.74
C SER A 343 5.56 6.20 -7.97
N ASN A 344 6.10 5.01 -7.73
CA ASN A 344 6.39 4.06 -8.80
C ASN A 344 5.74 2.72 -8.48
N LEU A 345 4.70 2.36 -9.22
CA LEU A 345 4.02 1.08 -9.10
C LEU A 345 4.74 0.02 -9.95
N LEU A 346 5.02 -1.13 -9.33
CA LEU A 346 5.53 -2.33 -9.97
C LEU A 346 4.59 -3.50 -9.67
N ILE A 347 4.36 -4.36 -10.66
CA ILE A 347 3.61 -5.61 -10.47
C ILE A 347 4.57 -6.77 -10.27
N GLU A 348 4.39 -7.50 -9.16
CA GLU A 348 5.19 -8.67 -8.86
C GLU A 348 4.72 -9.91 -9.63
N TYR A 349 5.63 -10.85 -9.86
CA TYR A 349 5.28 -12.14 -10.44
C TYR A 349 4.65 -13.04 -9.37
N PRO A 350 3.62 -13.81 -9.71
CA PRO A 350 3.07 -14.79 -8.78
C PRO A 350 4.08 -15.88 -8.46
N ASP A 351 4.06 -16.36 -7.21
CA ASP A 351 5.10 -17.22 -6.61
C ASP A 351 5.43 -18.48 -7.45
N ASN A 352 4.49 -18.97 -8.25
CA ASN A 352 4.58 -20.22 -9.01
C ASN A 352 4.94 -20.07 -10.51
N THR A 353 5.34 -18.91 -11.02
CA THR A 353 5.20 -18.62 -12.47
C THR A 353 6.45 -18.38 -13.32
N LEU A 354 7.66 -18.74 -12.85
CA LEU A 354 8.84 -18.76 -13.73
C LEU A 354 9.06 -20.10 -14.48
N ASN A 355 8.21 -21.10 -14.27
CA ASN A 355 8.33 -22.45 -14.89
C ASN A 355 7.17 -22.86 -15.83
N GLY A 356 6.34 -21.92 -16.30
CA GLY A 356 5.16 -22.22 -17.11
C GLY A 356 5.27 -21.85 -18.60
N SER A 357 4.69 -22.68 -19.47
CA SER A 357 4.55 -22.47 -20.93
C SER A 357 3.55 -21.37 -21.34
N GLN A 358 3.04 -20.58 -20.39
CA GLN A 358 2.09 -19.50 -20.66
C GLN A 358 2.80 -18.25 -21.21
N PRO A 359 2.27 -17.62 -22.27
CA PRO A 359 2.91 -16.44 -22.88
C PRO A 359 2.93 -15.22 -21.96
N TRP A 360 1.91 -15.09 -21.09
CA TRP A 360 1.74 -13.97 -20.16
C TRP A 360 1.69 -14.48 -18.72
N ALA A 361 2.44 -13.82 -17.83
CA ALA A 361 2.51 -14.15 -16.41
C ALA A 361 1.48 -13.38 -15.58
N VAL A 362 1.25 -12.11 -15.93
CA VAL A 362 0.31 -11.24 -15.19
C VAL A 362 -0.44 -10.33 -16.16
N THR A 363 -1.74 -10.14 -15.91
CA THR A 363 -2.59 -9.18 -16.62
C THR A 363 -3.22 -8.22 -15.62
N VAL A 364 -3.09 -6.91 -15.82
CA VAL A 364 -3.69 -5.88 -14.98
C VAL A 364 -4.67 -5.07 -15.81
N LYS A 365 -5.86 -4.81 -15.27
CA LYS A 365 -6.88 -3.94 -15.84
C LYS A 365 -7.15 -2.79 -14.88
N ILE A 366 -6.99 -1.56 -15.38
CA ILE A 366 -7.31 -0.35 -14.62
C ILE A 366 -8.29 0.47 -15.46
N HIS A 367 -9.48 0.71 -14.92
CA HIS A 367 -10.56 1.38 -15.66
C HIS A 367 -10.45 2.91 -15.62
N LEU A 368 -9.83 3.48 -14.59
CA LEU A 368 -9.57 4.92 -14.44
C LEU A 368 -8.22 5.16 -13.75
N PHE A 369 -7.40 6.02 -14.33
CA PHE A 369 -6.20 6.55 -13.69
C PHE A 369 -6.42 7.96 -13.18
N GLU A 370 -6.02 8.19 -11.94
CA GLU A 370 -5.94 9.51 -11.32
C GLU A 370 -4.51 9.79 -10.84
N GLY A 371 -4.19 11.08 -10.64
CA GLY A 371 -2.89 11.50 -10.15
C GLY A 371 -2.42 12.86 -10.66
N ASP A 372 -1.16 13.16 -10.35
CA ASP A 372 -0.52 14.49 -10.53
C ASP A 372 0.47 14.55 -11.71
N ARG A 373 0.49 13.51 -12.56
CA ARG A 373 1.42 13.27 -13.70
C ARG A 373 2.79 12.72 -13.34
N THR A 374 3.12 12.62 -12.05
CA THR A 374 4.44 12.20 -11.58
C THR A 374 4.53 10.70 -11.32
N GLY A 375 3.41 10.07 -10.95
CA GLY A 375 3.31 8.64 -10.72
C GLY A 375 3.62 7.81 -11.98
N VAL A 376 4.26 6.65 -11.80
CA VAL A 376 4.63 5.74 -12.89
C VAL A 376 4.09 4.34 -12.65
N VAL A 377 3.47 3.73 -13.65
CA VAL A 377 3.23 2.27 -13.67
C VAL A 377 4.28 1.58 -14.53
N ARG A 378 5.01 0.62 -13.96
CA ARG A 378 6.01 -0.19 -14.67
C ARG A 378 5.50 -1.59 -14.97
N LEU A 379 5.56 -1.97 -16.24
CA LEU A 379 5.38 -3.35 -16.70
C LEU A 379 6.73 -3.98 -17.02
N ARG A 380 6.93 -5.20 -16.52
CA ARG A 380 8.06 -6.07 -16.81
C ARG A 380 7.70 -7.14 -17.83
N ASP A 381 8.70 -7.88 -18.29
CA ASP A 381 8.55 -8.97 -19.25
C ASP A 381 7.38 -9.92 -18.92
N ARG A 382 6.63 -10.32 -19.94
CA ARG A 382 5.41 -11.16 -19.84
C ARG A 382 4.27 -10.57 -18.99
N GLN A 383 4.20 -9.24 -18.83
CA GLN A 383 3.06 -8.57 -18.19
C GLN A 383 2.22 -7.79 -19.19
N ARG A 384 0.91 -7.72 -18.92
CA ARG A 384 -0.04 -6.93 -19.70
C ARG A 384 -0.77 -5.90 -18.85
N LEU A 385 -1.03 -4.73 -19.42
CA LEU A 385 -1.85 -3.69 -18.80
C LEU A 385 -2.93 -3.20 -19.76
N TYR A 386 -4.16 -3.12 -19.28
CA TYR A 386 -5.25 -2.41 -19.95
C TYR A 386 -5.43 -1.06 -19.27
N VAL A 387 -5.20 0.00 -20.03
CA VAL A 387 -5.27 1.39 -19.56
C VAL A 387 -6.58 2.01 -20.00
N GLU A 388 -7.59 2.04 -19.14
CA GLU A 388 -8.89 2.68 -19.42
C GLU A 388 -9.54 2.16 -20.72
N VAL A 389 -9.27 0.92 -21.11
CA VAL A 389 -9.77 0.32 -22.36
C VAL A 389 -11.18 -0.19 -22.13
N ILE A 390 -12.11 0.22 -23.01
CA ILE A 390 -13.44 -0.36 -23.08
C ILE A 390 -13.48 -1.28 -24.31
N GLU A 391 -13.72 -2.57 -24.09
CA GLU A 391 -13.72 -3.56 -25.16
C GLU A 391 -14.76 -3.23 -26.25
N SER A 392 -14.36 -3.37 -27.51
CA SER A 392 -15.20 -3.12 -28.69
C SER A 392 -15.73 -1.68 -28.83
N VAL A 393 -15.17 -0.71 -28.09
CA VAL A 393 -15.54 0.70 -28.17
C VAL A 393 -14.30 1.54 -28.50
N SER A 394 -14.45 2.51 -29.41
CA SER A 394 -13.43 3.53 -29.65
C SER A 394 -13.55 4.60 -28.58
N ASN A 395 -12.63 4.63 -27.62
CA ASN A 395 -12.61 5.61 -26.52
C ASN A 395 -11.29 6.39 -26.45
N GLU A 396 -11.23 7.38 -25.55
CA GLU A 396 -10.08 8.25 -25.34
C GLU A 396 -9.55 8.11 -23.91
N THR A 397 -8.23 8.10 -23.75
CA THR A 397 -7.57 8.27 -22.43
C THR A 397 -6.80 9.57 -22.36
N ILE A 398 -6.82 10.20 -21.19
CA ILE A 398 -5.98 11.35 -20.80
C ILE A 398 -5.17 11.09 -19.54
N ALA A 399 -5.01 9.81 -19.16
CA ALA A 399 -4.46 9.33 -17.90
C ALA A 399 -3.34 10.25 -17.35
N PRO A 400 -3.52 10.86 -16.17
CA PRO A 400 -2.58 11.80 -15.58
C PRO A 400 -1.46 11.05 -14.84
N CYS A 401 -0.92 9.98 -15.43
CA CYS A 401 0.21 9.23 -14.93
C CYS A 401 1.19 8.93 -16.08
N SER A 402 2.35 8.41 -15.72
CA SER A 402 3.38 7.98 -16.66
C SER A 402 3.39 6.46 -16.77
N PHE A 403 3.81 5.95 -17.93
CA PHE A 403 3.88 4.51 -18.18
C PHE A 403 5.30 4.10 -18.51
N ARG A 404 5.77 3.02 -17.90
CA ARG A 404 7.02 2.37 -18.23
C ARG A 404 6.74 0.96 -18.73
N ILE A 405 6.83 0.78 -20.03
CA ILE A 405 6.51 -0.47 -20.69
C ILE A 405 7.82 -1.11 -21.12
N ASP A 406 8.37 -2.04 -20.32
CA ASP A 406 9.64 -2.67 -20.63
C ASP A 406 9.50 -3.69 -21.79
N LYS A 407 10.62 -4.05 -22.42
CA LYS A 407 10.63 -5.06 -23.49
C LYS A 407 10.00 -6.38 -23.03
N GLY A 408 9.13 -6.95 -23.86
CA GLY A 408 8.43 -8.21 -23.57
C GLY A 408 7.13 -8.04 -22.77
N SER A 409 6.78 -6.80 -22.41
CA SER A 409 5.45 -6.44 -21.89
C SER A 409 4.56 -5.86 -23.00
N GLU A 410 3.25 -5.84 -22.75
CA GLU A 410 2.26 -5.25 -23.67
C GLU A 410 1.28 -4.34 -22.92
N ALA A 411 1.08 -3.12 -23.43
CA ALA A 411 0.09 -2.20 -22.91
C ALA A 411 -1.00 -1.94 -23.96
N PHE A 412 -2.24 -2.15 -23.56
CA PHE A 412 -3.44 -1.84 -24.33
C PHE A 412 -3.91 -0.45 -23.93
N PHE A 413 -4.00 0.43 -24.91
CA PHE A 413 -4.55 1.76 -24.73
C PHE A 413 -5.75 1.96 -25.66
N PRO A 414 -6.62 2.94 -25.36
CA PRO A 414 -7.72 3.33 -26.23
C PRO A 414 -7.25 3.86 -27.57
N THR A 415 -8.18 3.88 -28.54
CA THR A 415 -7.93 4.34 -29.91
C THR A 415 -7.34 5.73 -29.95
N THR A 416 -7.80 6.64 -29.09
CA THR A 416 -7.18 7.96 -28.89
C THR A 416 -6.47 8.02 -27.54
N THR A 417 -5.15 8.22 -27.56
CA THR A 417 -4.32 8.20 -26.35
C THR A 417 -3.59 9.52 -26.16
N ASN A 418 -3.89 10.24 -25.07
CA ASN A 418 -3.21 11.47 -24.70
C ASN A 418 -2.27 11.23 -23.53
N MET A 419 -0.98 11.15 -23.83
CA MET A 419 0.06 11.03 -22.81
C MET A 419 0.25 12.39 -22.12
N ARG A 420 -0.02 12.43 -20.81
CA ARG A 420 0.25 13.60 -19.94
C ARG A 420 1.38 13.38 -18.94
N GLY A 421 1.72 12.13 -18.63
CA GLY A 421 2.81 11.79 -17.72
C GLY A 421 4.17 12.36 -18.16
N SER A 422 4.96 12.81 -17.19
CA SER A 422 6.27 13.44 -17.41
C SER A 422 7.45 12.45 -17.49
N ARG A 423 7.19 11.15 -17.26
CA ARG A 423 8.22 10.11 -17.06
C ARG A 423 7.97 8.84 -17.89
N THR A 424 7.31 8.96 -19.05
CA THR A 424 6.87 7.80 -19.85
C THR A 424 8.02 7.21 -20.68
N VAL A 425 8.16 5.88 -20.64
CA VAL A 425 9.14 5.10 -21.40
C VAL A 425 8.43 3.93 -22.06
N LEU A 426 8.51 3.83 -23.39
CA LEU A 426 7.84 2.79 -24.16
C LEU A 426 8.89 1.95 -24.91
N ALA A 427 9.19 0.78 -24.35
CA ALA A 427 10.14 -0.18 -24.89
C ALA A 427 9.51 -1.54 -25.26
N GLY A 428 8.32 -1.86 -24.73
CA GLY A 428 7.51 -3.03 -25.08
C GLY A 428 6.46 -2.75 -26.16
N GLN A 429 5.48 -3.65 -26.26
CA GLN A 429 4.42 -3.57 -27.26
C GLN A 429 3.30 -2.62 -26.80
N ILE A 430 2.78 -1.84 -27.74
CA ILE A 430 1.62 -0.98 -27.55
C ILE A 430 0.54 -1.44 -28.51
N THR A 431 -0.66 -1.65 -28.01
CA THR A 431 -1.79 -2.17 -28.79
C THR A 431 -3.03 -1.30 -28.58
N GLY A 432 -3.87 -1.19 -29.61
CA GLY A 432 -5.17 -0.48 -29.56
C GLY A 432 -5.14 0.99 -29.97
N VAL A 433 -3.97 1.61 -30.14
CA VAL A 433 -3.86 3.06 -30.45
C VAL A 433 -3.91 3.35 -31.95
N GLU A 434 -4.81 4.23 -32.36
CA GLU A 434 -4.86 4.84 -33.70
C GLU A 434 -4.27 6.25 -33.68
N ASP A 435 -4.64 7.08 -32.71
CA ASP A 435 -4.17 8.45 -32.56
C ASP A 435 -3.46 8.63 -31.21
N MET A 436 -2.17 9.00 -31.25
CA MET A 436 -1.38 9.26 -30.04
C MET A 436 -0.93 10.71 -29.97
N MET A 437 -1.28 11.39 -28.89
CA MET A 437 -0.88 12.76 -28.60
C MET A 437 0.06 12.80 -27.40
N ILE A 438 1.21 13.45 -27.56
CA ILE A 438 2.13 13.73 -26.47
C ILE A 438 1.94 15.18 -26.06
N ARG A 439 1.41 15.40 -24.85
CA ARG A 439 1.06 16.74 -24.36
C ARG A 439 2.27 17.45 -23.74
N GLN A 440 2.12 18.75 -23.51
CA GLN A 440 3.19 19.59 -22.95
C GLN A 440 3.57 19.14 -21.54
N GLY A 441 4.88 19.01 -21.28
CA GLY A 441 5.43 18.48 -20.03
C GLY A 441 5.61 16.97 -20.02
N SER A 442 5.11 16.27 -21.05
CA SER A 442 5.33 14.85 -21.23
C SER A 442 6.65 14.57 -21.93
N ILE A 443 7.34 13.53 -21.46
CA ILE A 443 8.58 13.05 -22.03
C ILE A 443 8.36 11.59 -22.39
N LEU A 444 8.78 11.23 -23.60
CA LEU A 444 8.64 9.90 -24.13
C LEU A 444 9.98 9.42 -24.69
N PHE A 445 10.46 8.31 -24.14
CA PHE A 445 11.57 7.55 -24.69
C PHE A 445 11.01 6.34 -25.46
N LEU A 446 11.44 6.20 -26.72
CA LEU A 446 11.09 5.05 -27.56
C LEU A 446 12.34 4.19 -27.74
N SER A 447 12.21 2.88 -27.48
CA SER A 447 13.25 1.92 -27.85
C SER A 447 13.09 1.52 -29.32
N THR A 448 14.18 1.04 -29.95
CA THR A 448 14.18 0.62 -31.36
C THR A 448 13.41 -0.68 -31.64
N ALA A 449 12.77 -1.29 -30.62
CA ALA A 449 12.09 -2.59 -30.72
C ALA A 449 10.55 -2.51 -30.86
N ILE A 450 9.96 -1.33 -31.12
CA ILE A 450 8.51 -1.19 -31.25
C ILE A 450 8.05 -1.74 -32.62
N ASN A 451 7.53 -2.96 -32.64
CA ASN A 451 7.20 -3.69 -33.87
C ASN A 451 5.73 -3.60 -34.34
N SER A 452 4.85 -2.82 -33.70
CA SER A 452 3.44 -2.81 -34.13
C SER A 452 2.71 -1.49 -33.89
N PHE A 453 3.14 -0.44 -34.56
CA PHE A 453 2.21 0.62 -34.93
C PHE A 453 1.47 0.14 -36.18
N ASN A 454 0.22 -0.32 -36.05
CA ASN A 454 -0.60 -0.65 -37.23
C ASN A 454 -0.65 0.60 -38.14
N GLY A 455 -0.57 0.38 -39.46
CA GLY A 455 -0.18 1.36 -40.50
C GLY A 455 -1.07 2.59 -40.74
N LYS A 456 -1.83 3.04 -39.74
CA LYS A 456 -2.60 4.29 -39.72
C LYS A 456 -2.27 5.20 -38.54
N SER A 457 -1.31 4.84 -37.69
CA SER A 457 -1.04 5.60 -36.47
C SER A 457 -0.36 6.94 -36.74
N ARG A 458 -0.94 8.02 -36.18
CA ARG A 458 -0.37 9.38 -36.24
C ARG A 458 0.14 9.76 -34.84
N ILE A 459 1.44 10.03 -34.74
CA ILE A 459 2.02 10.64 -33.53
C ILE A 459 2.08 12.14 -33.74
N CYS A 460 1.21 12.88 -33.06
CA CYS A 460 1.19 14.34 -33.10
C CYS A 460 1.95 14.91 -31.88
N HIS A 461 2.84 15.86 -32.14
CA HIS A 461 3.62 16.55 -31.11
C HIS A 461 3.04 17.92 -30.83
N GLY A 462 2.83 18.25 -29.55
CA GLY A 462 2.67 19.64 -29.13
C GLY A 462 3.99 20.41 -29.27
N ASN A 463 3.93 21.73 -29.44
CA ASN A 463 5.06 22.64 -29.75
C ASN A 463 6.31 22.56 -28.83
N ASN A 464 6.32 21.75 -27.77
CA ASN A 464 7.43 21.56 -26.82
C ASN A 464 7.72 20.09 -26.44
N ALA A 465 7.17 19.09 -27.13
CA ALA A 465 7.47 17.68 -26.84
C ALA A 465 8.89 17.32 -27.30
N ARG A 466 9.74 16.78 -26.40
CA ARG A 466 11.10 16.31 -26.73
C ARG A 466 11.12 14.80 -26.91
N LYS A 467 11.39 14.33 -28.13
CA LYS A 467 11.72 12.92 -28.42
C LYS A 467 13.22 12.70 -28.20
N PHE A 468 13.58 11.72 -27.38
CA PHE A 468 14.96 11.27 -27.22
C PHE A 468 15.07 9.79 -27.61
N HIS A 469 16.01 9.48 -28.50
CA HIS A 469 16.42 8.10 -28.79
C HIS A 469 17.53 7.72 -27.81
N LEU A 470 17.41 6.58 -27.14
CA LEU A 470 18.49 6.07 -26.28
C LEU A 470 19.68 5.62 -27.16
N PRO A 471 20.93 5.95 -26.81
CA PRO A 471 22.10 5.41 -27.47
C PRO A 471 22.31 3.94 -27.10
N HIS A 472 22.80 3.13 -28.06
CA HIS A 472 23.16 1.73 -27.86
C HIS A 472 24.15 1.55 -26.70
N SER A 473 23.87 0.64 -25.76
CA SER A 473 24.92 0.00 -24.97
C SER A 473 25.64 -1.01 -25.87
N SER A 474 26.76 -0.61 -26.47
CA SER A 474 27.65 -1.54 -27.14
C SER A 474 28.36 -2.41 -26.09
N ASP A 475 28.18 -3.73 -26.20
CA ASP A 475 29.00 -4.73 -25.52
C ASP A 475 30.49 -4.45 -25.79
N HIS A 476 31.17 -3.86 -24.81
CA HIS A 476 32.63 -3.89 -24.76
C HIS A 476 33.06 -5.14 -24.01
N GLY A 477 33.23 -6.21 -24.78
CA GLY A 477 34.04 -7.35 -24.37
C GLY A 477 35.44 -6.88 -24.02
N TRP A 478 35.81 -7.05 -22.75
CA TRP A 478 37.19 -6.93 -22.29
C TRP A 478 38.01 -8.05 -22.95
N ARG A 479 38.81 -7.69 -23.95
CA ARG A 479 39.95 -8.50 -24.39
C ARG A 479 41.17 -8.08 -23.59
N SER A 480 41.73 -9.05 -22.87
CA SER A 480 43.07 -9.01 -22.29
C SER A 480 44.14 -8.80 -23.37
N GLY A 481 45.03 -7.86 -23.10
CA GLY A 481 46.30 -7.63 -23.79
C GLY A 481 47.23 -6.89 -22.84
#